data_AF-A0A4V6RXD0-F1
#
_entry.id   AF-A0A4V6RXD0-F1
#
_cell.length_a   1.000
_cell.length_b   1.000
_cell.length_c   1.000
_cell.angle_alpha   90.00
_cell.angle_beta   90.00
_cell.angle_gamma   90.00
#
_symmetry.space_group_name_H-M   'P 1'
#
loop_
_entity.id
_entity.type
_entity.pdbx_description
1 polymer ?
#
loop_
_entity_poly.entity_id
_entity_poly.type
_entity_poly.pdbx_seq_one_letter_code
_entity_poly.pdbx_strand_id
1 'polypeptide(L)'
;MASPKRDNAKAARALVDAALQGDAQACTTHGIALRTLQNYRKLLETDEELAQFYAELSRSVTTQNWANELNLTLTIAIRKQGEMIRGLETNTAENISAVTGAIKTLSEIAITRDVLGQGVDDVGDGDAD
;
A
#
# COMPACT_ATOMS: atom_id res chain seq x y z
N MET A 1 -29.36 -29.27 -3.25
CA MET A 1 -29.68 -27.87 -3.58
C MET A 1 -28.37 -27.12 -3.69
N ALA A 2 -28.04 -26.58 -4.86
CA ALA A 2 -26.82 -25.81 -5.03
C ALA A 2 -26.99 -24.47 -4.28
N SER A 3 -26.25 -24.28 -3.19
CA SER A 3 -26.20 -23.00 -2.50
C SER A 3 -25.76 -21.91 -3.49
N PRO A 4 -26.35 -20.70 -3.45
CA PRO A 4 -25.97 -19.62 -4.35
C PRO A 4 -24.45 -19.43 -4.28
N LYS A 5 -23.79 -19.52 -5.45
CA LYS A 5 -22.32 -19.44 -5.54
C LYS A 5 -21.91 -18.07 -5.00
N ARG A 6 -21.21 -18.05 -3.87
CA ARG A 6 -20.65 -16.84 -3.26
C ARG A 6 -19.75 -16.15 -4.29
N ASP A 7 -19.87 -14.84 -4.37
CA ASP A 7 -18.96 -14.01 -5.16
C ASP A 7 -17.62 -13.89 -4.40
N ASN A 8 -16.66 -14.75 -4.77
CA ASN A 8 -15.34 -14.82 -4.14
C ASN A 8 -14.55 -13.51 -4.31
N ALA A 9 -14.77 -12.76 -5.39
CA ALA A 9 -14.14 -11.46 -5.59
C ALA A 9 -14.67 -10.41 -4.60
N LYS A 10 -15.98 -10.38 -4.34
CA LYS A 10 -16.56 -9.51 -3.30
C LYS A 10 -16.12 -9.90 -1.90
N ALA A 11 -16.03 -11.20 -1.61
CA ALA A 11 -15.55 -11.70 -0.32
C ALA A 11 -14.08 -11.32 -0.09
N ALA A 12 -13.22 -11.45 -1.10
CA ALA A 12 -11.82 -11.03 -1.05
C ALA A 12 -11.67 -9.52 -0.79
N ARG A 13 -12.47 -8.67 -1.46
CA ARG A 13 -12.48 -7.22 -1.22
C ARG A 13 -12.85 -6.86 0.22
N ALA A 14 -13.92 -7.46 0.74
CA ALA A 14 -14.33 -7.24 2.13
C ALA A 14 -13.26 -7.65 3.14
N LEU A 15 -12.51 -8.72 2.85
CA LEU A 15 -11.40 -9.18 3.69
C LEU A 15 -10.19 -8.24 3.64
N VAL A 16 -9.82 -7.74 2.45
CA VAL A 16 -8.73 -6.76 2.29
C VAL A 16 -9.08 -5.44 2.99
N ASP A 17 -10.31 -4.94 2.82
CA ASP A 17 -10.76 -3.71 3.49
C ASP A 17 -10.80 -3.87 5.01
N ALA A 18 -11.19 -5.06 5.50
CA ALA A 18 -11.14 -5.35 6.93
C ALA A 18 -9.70 -5.36 7.48
N ALA A 19 -8.73 -5.82 6.69
CA ALA A 19 -7.32 -5.79 7.07
C ALA A 19 -6.75 -4.35 7.12
N LEU A 20 -7.26 -3.44 6.28
CA LEU A 20 -6.77 -2.06 6.20
C LEU A 20 -7.47 -1.09 7.16
N GLN A 21 -8.79 -1.23 7.31
CA GLN A 21 -9.64 -0.25 8.00
C GLN A 21 -10.32 -0.82 9.25
N GLY A 22 -10.21 -2.12 9.47
CA GLY A 22 -10.85 -2.84 10.57
C GLY A 22 -12.25 -3.38 10.23
N ASP A 23 -12.64 -4.40 10.98
CA ASP A 23 -13.83 -5.22 10.71
C ASP A 23 -15.14 -4.42 10.69
N ALA A 24 -15.32 -3.50 11.64
CA ALA A 24 -16.55 -2.73 11.76
C ALA A 24 -16.79 -1.81 10.55
N GLN A 25 -15.72 -1.19 10.07
CA GLN A 25 -15.77 -0.32 8.90
C GLN A 25 -16.01 -1.13 7.63
N ALA A 26 -15.27 -2.23 7.44
CA ALA A 26 -15.44 -3.11 6.28
C ALA A 26 -16.85 -3.74 6.22
N CYS A 27 -17.40 -4.18 7.35
CA CYS A 27 -18.77 -4.67 7.44
C CYS A 27 -19.79 -3.62 6.98
N THR A 28 -19.58 -2.36 7.37
CA THR A 28 -20.44 -1.24 6.97
C THR A 28 -20.31 -0.96 5.47
N THR A 29 -19.08 -0.84 4.96
CA THR A 29 -18.78 -0.56 3.54
C THR A 29 -19.36 -1.62 2.60
N HIS A 30 -19.27 -2.89 2.98
CA HIS A 30 -19.73 -4.01 2.14
C HIS A 30 -21.16 -4.47 2.46
N GLY A 31 -21.83 -3.86 3.44
CA GLY A 31 -23.18 -4.23 3.85
C GLY A 31 -23.28 -5.67 4.39
N ILE A 32 -22.22 -6.18 5.02
CA ILE A 32 -22.16 -7.55 5.55
C ILE A 32 -22.08 -7.57 7.08
N ALA A 33 -22.66 -8.60 7.69
CA ALA A 33 -22.52 -8.82 9.12
C ALA A 33 -21.11 -9.29 9.50
N LEU A 34 -20.66 -8.98 10.72
CA LEU A 34 -19.37 -9.44 11.27
C LEU A 34 -19.22 -10.96 11.20
N ARG A 35 -20.30 -11.70 11.48
CA ARG A 35 -20.34 -13.16 11.36
C ARG A 35 -20.02 -13.64 9.93
N THR A 36 -20.48 -12.92 8.92
CA THR A 36 -20.20 -13.23 7.51
C THR A 36 -18.73 -13.02 7.19
N LEU A 37 -18.14 -11.90 7.67
CA LEU A 37 -16.71 -11.63 7.51
C LEU A 37 -15.85 -12.70 8.20
N GLN A 38 -16.21 -13.12 9.41
CA GLN A 38 -15.52 -14.21 10.12
C GLN A 38 -15.63 -15.55 9.36
N ASN A 39 -16.77 -15.83 8.75
CA ASN A 39 -16.93 -17.02 7.91
C ASN A 39 -16.04 -16.94 6.66
N TYR A 40 -15.91 -15.77 6.03
CA TYR A 40 -14.98 -15.59 4.91
C TYR A 40 -13.54 -15.85 5.33
N ARG A 41 -13.13 -15.41 6.53
CA ARG A 41 -11.80 -15.71 7.08
C ARG A 41 -11.56 -17.20 7.25
N LYS A 42 -12.53 -17.93 7.82
CA LYS A 42 -12.44 -19.39 7.94
C LYS A 42 -12.34 -20.07 6.58
N LEU A 43 -13.06 -19.54 5.60
CA LEU A 43 -13.05 -20.09 4.24
C LEU A 43 -11.73 -19.82 3.50
N LEU A 44 -10.94 -18.80 3.87
CA LEU A 44 -9.60 -18.61 3.29
C LEU A 44 -8.69 -19.82 3.50
N GLU A 45 -8.87 -20.57 4.59
CA GLU A 45 -8.04 -21.74 4.90
C GLU A 45 -8.37 -22.96 4.03
N THR A 46 -9.58 -22.99 3.44
CA THR A 46 -10.11 -24.17 2.76
C THR A 46 -10.52 -23.94 1.30
N ASP A 47 -10.76 -22.68 0.92
CA ASP A 47 -11.18 -22.27 -0.43
C ASP A 47 -10.00 -21.60 -1.14
N GLU A 48 -9.34 -22.38 -1.99
CA GLU A 48 -8.15 -21.97 -2.73
C GLU A 48 -8.42 -20.82 -3.71
N GLU A 49 -9.61 -20.78 -4.33
CA GLU A 49 -10.02 -19.71 -5.23
C GLU A 49 -10.17 -18.38 -4.47
N LEU A 50 -10.83 -18.40 -3.31
CA LEU A 50 -10.92 -17.22 -2.45
C LEU A 50 -9.53 -16.77 -1.96
N ALA A 51 -8.68 -17.71 -1.54
CA ALA A 51 -7.35 -17.42 -1.06
C ALA A 51 -6.49 -16.74 -2.14
N GLN A 52 -6.58 -17.22 -3.39
CA GLN A 52 -5.88 -16.62 -4.52
C GLN A 52 -6.36 -15.18 -4.77
N PHE A 53 -7.68 -14.95 -4.86
CA PHE A 53 -8.23 -13.60 -5.04
C PHE A 53 -7.83 -12.65 -3.90
N TYR A 54 -7.85 -13.13 -2.65
CA TYR A 54 -7.42 -12.34 -1.50
C TYR A 54 -5.93 -11.99 -1.58
N ALA A 55 -5.07 -12.95 -1.92
CA ALA A 55 -3.63 -12.73 -2.01
C ALA A 55 -3.27 -11.73 -3.12
N GLU A 56 -3.89 -11.86 -4.29
CA GLU A 56 -3.68 -10.95 -5.42
C GLU A 56 -4.14 -9.53 -5.09
N LEU A 57 -5.36 -9.40 -4.56
CA LEU A 57 -5.92 -8.10 -4.21
C LEU A 57 -5.15 -7.45 -3.05
N SER A 58 -4.78 -8.23 -2.02
CA SER A 58 -3.96 -7.74 -0.91
C SER A 58 -2.62 -7.24 -1.42
N ARG A 59 -1.95 -7.95 -2.34
CA ARG A 59 -0.69 -7.50 -2.92
C ARG A 59 -0.84 -6.21 -3.71
N SER A 60 -1.88 -6.11 -4.55
CA SER A 60 -2.16 -4.90 -5.33
C SER A 60 -2.39 -3.69 -4.41
N VAL A 61 -3.24 -3.84 -3.40
CA VAL A 61 -3.60 -2.73 -2.50
C VAL A 61 -2.44 -2.37 -1.58
N THR A 62 -1.69 -3.35 -1.06
CA THR A 62 -0.47 -3.06 -0.29
C THR A 62 0.55 -2.31 -1.14
N THR A 63 0.76 -2.69 -2.40
CA THR A 63 1.73 -2.01 -3.27
C THR A 63 1.31 -0.57 -3.58
N GLN A 64 0.05 -0.37 -3.95
CA GLN A 64 -0.48 0.97 -4.27
C GLN A 64 -0.59 1.87 -3.03
N ASN A 65 -1.09 1.34 -1.91
CA ASN A 65 -1.25 2.13 -0.69
C ASN A 65 0.11 2.42 -0.04
N TRP A 66 1.05 1.47 -0.06
CA TRP A 66 2.41 1.71 0.39
C TRP A 66 3.10 2.80 -0.43
N ALA A 67 2.97 2.78 -1.76
CA ALA A 67 3.52 3.84 -2.60
C ALA A 67 2.95 5.22 -2.24
N ASN A 68 1.64 5.30 -1.97
CA ASN A 68 0.98 6.55 -1.58
C ASN A 68 1.38 7.03 -0.18
N GLU A 69 1.38 6.13 0.82
CA GLU A 69 1.79 6.45 2.20
C GLU A 69 3.28 6.81 2.28
N LEU A 70 4.13 6.13 1.51
CA LEU A 70 5.53 6.45 1.36
C LEU A 70 5.70 7.85 0.75
N ASN A 71 5.01 8.14 -0.37
CA ASN A 71 5.04 9.45 -1.01
C ASN A 71 4.60 10.58 -0.07
N LEU A 72 3.55 10.35 0.72
CA LEU A 72 3.06 11.32 1.70
C LEU A 72 4.10 11.57 2.81
N THR A 73 4.61 10.48 3.40
CA THR A 73 5.64 10.53 4.45
C THR A 73 6.89 11.25 3.97
N LEU A 74 7.34 10.96 2.75
CA LEU A 74 8.49 11.61 2.14
C LEU A 74 8.25 13.09 1.92
N THR A 75 7.08 13.47 1.41
CA THR A 75 6.74 14.89 1.21
C THR A 75 6.78 15.65 2.52
N ILE A 76 6.27 15.06 3.61
CA ILE A 76 6.32 15.65 4.96
C ILE A 76 7.77 15.75 5.45
N ALA A 77 8.56 14.69 5.28
CA ALA A 77 9.96 14.67 5.69
C ALA A 77 10.78 15.74 4.95
N ILE A 78 10.65 15.83 3.62
CA ILE A 78 11.29 16.85 2.78
C ILE A 78 10.95 18.25 3.27
N ARG A 79 9.67 18.53 3.54
CA ARG A 79 9.22 19.84 4.03
C ARG A 79 9.83 20.19 5.37
N LYS A 80 9.73 19.28 6.36
CA LYS A 80 10.34 19.48 7.68
C LYS A 80 11.84 19.70 7.59
N GLN A 81 12.50 18.94 6.72
CA GLN A 81 13.93 19.08 6.49
C GLN A 81 14.28 20.42 5.86
N GLY A 82 13.50 20.89 4.88
CA GLY A 82 13.64 22.23 4.31
C GLY A 82 13.41 23.35 5.34
N GLU A 83 12.45 23.19 6.24
CA GLU A 83 12.22 24.11 7.36
C GLU A 83 13.41 24.14 8.32
N MET A 84 13.92 22.97 8.71
CA MET A 84 15.11 22.87 9.57
C MET A 84 16.31 23.55 8.91
N ILE A 85 16.55 23.31 7.61
CA ILE A 85 17.64 23.94 6.84
C ILE A 85 17.48 25.47 6.82
N ARG A 86 16.28 25.99 6.56
CA ARG A 86 16.02 27.44 6.55
C ARG A 86 16.14 28.08 7.94
N GLY A 87 15.91 27.31 9.00
CA GLY A 87 16.10 27.73 10.39
C GLY A 87 17.55 27.69 10.87
N LEU A 88 18.50 27.21 10.06
CA LEU A 88 19.91 27.25 10.42
C LEU A 88 20.42 28.69 10.30
N GLU A 89 20.58 29.35 11.45
CA GLU A 89 21.08 30.74 11.50
C GLU A 89 22.58 30.85 11.21
N THR A 90 23.31 29.73 11.23
CA THR A 90 24.78 29.70 11.06
C THR A 90 25.24 28.61 10.08
N ASN A 91 26.15 28.97 9.18
CA ASN A 91 26.76 28.05 8.21
C ASN A 91 27.92 27.26 8.83
N THR A 92 27.67 26.53 9.91
CA THR A 92 28.69 25.66 10.51
C THR A 92 28.92 24.43 9.64
N ALA A 93 30.11 23.83 9.71
CA ALA A 93 30.42 22.59 8.99
C ALA A 93 29.46 21.44 9.35
N GLU A 94 29.01 21.39 10.61
CA GLU A 94 28.02 20.43 11.10
C GLU A 94 26.67 20.62 10.41
N ASN A 95 26.20 21.87 10.31
CA ASN A 95 24.96 22.23 9.63
C ASN A 95 25.01 21.86 8.14
N ILE A 96 26.13 22.14 7.46
CA ILE A 96 26.33 21.77 6.05
C ILE A 96 26.33 20.24 5.87
N SER A 97 26.98 19.50 6.77
CA SER A 97 26.99 18.03 6.76
C SER A 97 25.59 17.45 6.98
N ALA A 98 24.83 18.01 7.94
CA ALA A 98 23.46 17.60 8.23
C ALA A 98 22.57 17.81 7.01
N VAL A 99 22.62 18.99 6.37
CA VAL A 99 21.88 19.30 5.11
C VAL A 99 22.24 18.33 3.98
N THR A 100 23.53 18.03 3.82
CA THR A 100 24.01 17.15 2.74
C THR A 100 23.54 15.71 2.94
N GLY A 101 23.62 15.19 4.17
CA GLY A 101 23.08 13.87 4.52
C GLY A 101 21.57 13.79 4.27
N ALA A 102 20.87 14.86 4.65
CA ALA A 102 19.46 15.07 4.36
C ALA A 102 19.13 14.95 2.86
N ILE A 103 19.87 15.64 1.98
CA ILE A 103 19.67 15.58 0.51
C ILE A 103 19.97 14.18 -0.04
N LYS A 104 21.01 13.51 0.47
CA LYS A 104 21.37 12.16 0.04
C LYS A 104 20.25 11.17 0.34
N THR A 105 19.73 11.18 1.57
CA THR A 105 18.59 10.34 1.96
C THR A 105 17.38 10.57 1.07
N LEU A 106 17.06 11.82 0.73
CA LEU A 106 15.95 12.13 -0.18
C LEU A 106 16.19 11.59 -1.61
N SER A 107 17.43 11.62 -2.08
CA SER A 107 17.80 11.12 -3.41
C SER A 107 17.69 9.59 -3.48
N GLU A 108 18.15 8.89 -2.44
CA GLU A 108 18.04 7.42 -2.33
C GLU A 108 16.58 6.97 -2.35
N ILE A 109 15.70 7.73 -1.69
CA ILE A 109 14.28 7.37 -1.67
C ILE A 109 13.60 7.68 -3.00
N ALA A 110 13.99 8.76 -3.69
CA ALA A 110 13.50 9.05 -5.04
C ALA A 110 13.89 7.94 -6.05
N ILE A 111 15.12 7.42 -5.96
CA ILE A 111 15.59 6.28 -6.78
C ILE A 111 14.81 5.02 -6.44
N THR A 112 14.62 4.74 -5.15
CA THR A 112 13.84 3.58 -4.69
C THR A 112 12.41 3.63 -5.23
N ARG A 113 11.80 4.82 -5.25
CA ARG A 113 10.49 5.04 -5.84
C ARG A 113 10.48 4.78 -7.36
N ASP A 114 11.49 5.24 -8.09
CA ASP A 114 11.57 5.07 -9.55
C ASP A 114 11.68 3.58 -9.93
N VAL A 115 12.57 2.84 -9.25
CA VAL A 115 12.75 1.39 -9.43
C VAL A 115 11.46 0.62 -9.13
N LEU A 116 10.74 1.00 -8.07
CA LEU A 116 9.50 0.32 -7.69
C LEU A 116 8.30 0.73 -8.55
N GLY A 117 8.32 1.93 -9.14
CA GLY A 117 7.33 2.39 -10.11
C GLY A 117 7.47 1.71 -11.47
N GLN A 118 8.71 1.47 -11.93
CA GLN A 118 8.99 0.78 -13.20
C GLN A 118 8.56 -0.69 -13.23
N GLY A 119 8.38 -1.33 -12.07
CA GLY A 119 7.85 -2.70 -11.98
C GLY A 119 6.36 -2.84 -12.31
N VAL A 120 5.65 -1.74 -12.57
CA VAL A 120 4.20 -1.73 -12.87
C VAL A 120 3.91 -1.59 -14.37
N ASP A 121 4.83 -1.04 -15.16
CA ASP A 121 4.64 -0.79 -16.59
C ASP A 121 5.18 -1.91 -17.51
N ASP A 122 5.87 -2.94 -16.98
CA ASP A 122 6.51 -4.00 -17.79
C ASP A 122 5.64 -5.27 -17.97
N VAL A 123 4.34 -5.21 -17.69
CA VAL A 123 3.41 -6.32 -17.98
C VAL A 123 2.34 -5.84 -18.95
N GLY A 124 2.70 -5.73 -20.23
CA GLY A 124 1.68 -5.61 -21.29
C GLY A 124 2.09 -4.90 -22.55
N ASP A 125 3.16 -5.33 -23.22
CA ASP A 125 3.18 -5.28 -24.68
C ASP A 125 4.13 -6.37 -25.21
N GLY A 126 3.65 -7.61 -25.13
CA GLY A 126 4.28 -8.77 -25.75
C GLY A 126 3.49 -9.16 -26.98
N ASP A 127 3.91 -8.59 -28.10
CA ASP A 127 3.60 -8.87 -29.50
C ASP A 127 2.73 -10.11 -29.79
N ALA A 128 1.58 -9.87 -30.43
CA ALA A 128 0.91 -10.85 -31.27
C ALA A 128 1.30 -10.59 -32.74
N ASP A 129 2.32 -11.29 -33.21
CA ASP A 129 2.60 -11.52 -34.63
C ASP A 129 1.97 -12.87 -35.07
#